data_AF-A0A3N0D9V6-F1
#
_entry.id   AF-A0A3N0D9V6-F1
#
_cell.length_a   1.000
_cell.length_b   1.000
_cell.length_c   1.000
_cell.angle_alpha   90.00
_cell.angle_beta   90.00
_cell.angle_gamma   90.00
#
_symmetry.space_group_name_H-M   'P 1'
#
loop_
_entity.id
_entity.type
_entity.pdbx_description
1 polymer ?
#
loop_
_entity_poly.entity_id
_entity_poly.type
_entity_poly.pdbx_seq_one_letter_code
_entity_poly.pdbx_strand_id
1 'polypeptide(L)'
;MAGKKKSRVTSGLVLLGLVAASGYLTVELRKQEAPGITEVRNVGVLKGNGGSGEADEGKGGESWSRLDNPARSVLRGGDGQVKAVLTDGARTATLTGPARTFEEPAATSSKVSTTDWVRLMPEPWTEGAEKEKWFKDWYGENKDSKEDDLFAFAFQYVAGAPEKKDEEGIAYRGDANFGPLNPAGSEGGDLRLEESDFYDYLGVPYPFRDGATGSPEEMRARSLDCSGFIRMVLGYRARYPLMSSDKSGDGLPRTANGMARSERGVDVLPLAGVSAKDRPSAIDQLQPGDLVFFKLDERTGERLDHVGMVLGYDTEGHLIFVSSREEINGPTIGDIGGVSRLDGNGYYAKTLRSAKRL
;
A
#
# COMPACT_ATOMS: atom_id res chain seq x y z
N MET A 1 42.51 47.50 47.63
CA MET A 1 41.60 47.31 46.48
C MET A 1 42.34 46.52 45.40
N ALA A 2 42.19 45.19 45.36
CA ALA A 2 42.79 44.36 44.32
C ALA A 2 41.86 43.16 44.04
N GLY A 3 41.06 43.27 42.97
CA GLY A 3 40.18 42.19 42.49
C GLY A 3 40.87 41.35 41.43
N LYS A 4 40.98 40.04 41.67
CA LYS A 4 41.52 39.02 40.76
C LYS A 4 40.59 38.81 39.55
N LYS A 5 41.10 39.01 38.33
CA LYS A 5 40.54 38.50 37.07
C LYS A 5 41.10 37.10 36.77
N LYS A 6 40.33 36.03 36.98
CA LYS A 6 40.55 34.70 36.36
C LYS A 6 39.24 33.91 36.31
N SER A 7 38.40 34.11 35.28
CA SER A 7 37.31 33.16 34.99
C SER A 7 36.78 33.14 33.55
N ARG A 8 37.45 33.77 32.57
CA ARG A 8 36.96 33.81 31.17
C ARG A 8 37.65 32.84 30.20
N VAL A 9 38.85 32.34 30.53
CA VAL A 9 39.63 31.49 29.62
C VAL A 9 39.23 30.01 29.71
N THR A 10 38.83 29.55 30.90
CA THR A 10 38.43 28.15 31.12
C THR A 10 37.08 27.79 30.51
N SER A 11 36.11 28.71 30.47
CA SER A 11 34.80 28.44 29.86
C SER A 11 34.83 28.37 28.33
N GLY A 12 35.72 29.13 27.68
CA GLY A 12 35.85 29.11 26.21
C GLY A 12 36.47 27.82 25.68
N LEU A 13 37.46 27.26 26.39
CA LEU A 13 38.12 26.01 26.01
C LEU A 13 37.21 24.79 26.20
N VAL A 14 36.35 24.80 27.23
CA VAL A 14 35.37 23.72 27.45
C VAL A 14 34.27 23.73 26.38
N LEU A 15 33.80 24.91 25.96
CA LEU A 15 32.81 25.03 24.88
C LEU A 15 33.38 24.58 23.53
N LEU A 16 34.62 24.97 23.20
CA LEU A 16 35.29 24.52 21.97
C LEU A 16 35.54 23.02 21.96
N GLY A 17 35.91 22.44 23.11
CA GLY A 17 36.06 20.98 23.25
C GLY A 17 34.75 20.22 23.03
N LEU A 18 33.63 20.71 23.58
CA LEU A 18 32.31 20.09 23.39
C LEU A 18 31.80 20.21 21.94
N VAL A 19 32.02 21.34 21.27
CA VAL A 19 31.60 21.52 19.87
C VAL A 19 32.47 20.68 18.93
N ALA A 20 33.78 20.60 19.17
CA ALA A 20 34.68 19.75 18.38
C ALA A 20 34.37 18.26 18.58
N ALA A 21 34.10 17.83 19.83
CA ALA A 21 33.68 16.46 20.12
C ALA A 21 32.33 16.12 19.49
N SER A 22 31.35 17.04 19.55
CA SER A 22 30.05 16.88 18.89
C SER A 22 30.19 16.78 17.37
N GLY A 23 30.99 17.66 16.75
CA GLY A 23 31.21 17.64 15.31
C GLY A 23 31.93 16.37 14.84
N TYR A 24 32.94 15.91 15.58
CA TYR A 24 33.63 14.65 15.31
C TYR A 24 32.69 13.45 15.47
N LEU A 25 31.86 13.40 16.52
CA LEU A 25 30.88 12.33 16.72
C LEU A 25 29.85 12.30 15.59
N THR A 26 29.39 13.46 15.11
CA THR A 26 28.43 13.54 13.98
C THR A 26 29.06 13.08 12.66
N VAL A 27 30.33 13.40 12.40
CA VAL A 27 31.03 12.91 11.20
C VAL A 27 31.29 11.41 11.29
N GLU A 28 31.62 10.89 12.46
CA GLU A 28 31.87 9.46 12.63
C GLU A 28 30.56 8.64 12.61
N LEU A 29 29.46 9.18 13.13
CA LEU A 29 28.11 8.62 12.97
C LEU A 29 27.69 8.59 11.48
N ARG A 30 27.96 9.66 10.72
CA ARG A 30 27.71 9.68 9.26
C ARG A 30 28.58 8.73 8.45
N LYS A 31 29.76 8.34 8.98
CA LYS A 31 30.61 7.33 8.33
C LYS A 31 30.20 5.89 8.67
N GLN A 32 29.45 5.69 9.77
CA GLN A 32 28.85 4.40 10.12
C GLN A 32 27.45 4.20 9.50
N GLU A 33 26.84 5.23 8.93
CA GLU A 33 25.68 5.11 8.04
C GLU A 33 26.13 4.52 6.69
N ALA A 34 26.25 3.19 6.63
CA ALA A 34 25.87 2.48 5.41
C ALA A 34 24.42 2.91 5.06
N PRO A 35 24.05 3.06 3.77
CA PRO A 35 22.71 3.52 3.40
C PRO A 35 21.70 2.62 4.08
N GLY A 36 21.00 3.19 5.07
CA GLY A 36 20.14 2.48 5.99
C GLY A 36 18.96 1.89 5.24
N ILE A 37 19.11 0.64 4.81
CA ILE A 37 17.99 -0.29 4.87
C ILE A 37 17.78 -0.49 6.36
N THR A 38 16.92 0.33 6.95
CA THR A 38 16.29 -0.02 8.22
C THR A 38 15.76 -1.42 8.00
N GLU A 39 16.27 -2.43 8.71
CA GLU A 39 15.69 -3.76 8.71
C GLU A 39 14.21 -3.57 9.02
N VAL A 40 13.39 -3.61 7.98
CA VAL A 40 11.95 -3.55 8.09
C VAL A 40 11.62 -4.67 9.04
N ARG A 41 11.05 -4.33 10.20
CA ARG A 41 10.39 -5.29 11.06
C ARG A 41 9.32 -5.93 10.19
N ASN A 42 9.67 -7.06 9.58
CA ASN A 42 8.72 -8.02 9.07
C ASN A 42 7.89 -8.44 10.28
N VAL A 43 6.74 -7.78 10.45
CA VAL A 43 5.81 -8.13 11.52
C VAL A 43 5.16 -9.43 11.10
N GLY A 44 5.76 -10.49 11.62
CA GLY A 44 5.43 -11.89 11.39
C GLY A 44 6.48 -12.81 11.99
N VAL A 45 7.14 -12.39 13.08
CA VAL A 45 8.08 -13.21 13.84
C VAL A 45 7.60 -13.26 15.28
N LEU A 46 6.68 -14.19 15.56
CA LEU A 46 6.69 -14.83 16.86
C LEU A 46 8.04 -15.56 16.93
N LYS A 47 8.94 -15.09 17.80
CA LYS A 47 10.07 -15.92 18.25
C LYS A 47 9.44 -17.19 18.84
N GLY A 48 9.54 -18.30 18.11
CA GLY A 48 9.11 -19.60 18.60
C GLY A 48 9.78 -19.87 19.94
N ASN A 49 8.98 -20.13 20.97
CA ASN A 49 9.49 -20.70 22.20
C ASN A 49 10.13 -22.05 21.86
N GLY A 50 11.36 -22.24 22.34
CA GLY A 50 12.23 -23.36 22.00
C GLY A 50 11.57 -24.73 22.13
N GLY A 51 11.52 -25.44 21.01
CA GLY A 51 11.56 -26.89 20.96
C GLY A 51 12.86 -27.27 20.24
N SER A 52 13.77 -27.90 20.96
CA SER A 52 15.01 -28.46 20.43
C SER A 52 14.69 -29.57 19.42
N GLY A 53 14.71 -29.23 18.14
CA GLY A 53 14.88 -30.18 17.04
C GLY A 53 16.23 -29.91 16.40
N GLU A 54 17.07 -30.95 16.31
CA GLU A 54 18.40 -30.91 15.71
C GLU A 54 18.40 -30.16 14.38
N ALA A 55 19.28 -29.15 14.28
CA ALA A 55 19.63 -28.54 13.02
C ALA A 55 20.43 -29.59 12.22
N ASP A 56 19.78 -30.19 11.24
CA ASP A 56 20.47 -30.94 10.19
C ASP A 56 21.17 -29.89 9.29
N GLU A 57 22.50 -29.80 9.43
CA GLU A 57 23.39 -29.01 8.56
C GLU A 57 23.47 -29.65 7.16
N GLY A 58 22.34 -29.70 6.47
CA GLY A 58 22.22 -30.20 5.11
C GLY A 58 21.61 -29.15 4.19
N LYS A 59 22.45 -28.47 3.39
CA LYS A 59 22.09 -27.66 2.19
C LYS A 59 20.62 -27.19 2.16
N GLY A 60 20.29 -26.18 2.96
CA GLY A 60 18.91 -25.73 3.15
C GLY A 60 18.22 -25.44 1.82
N GLY A 61 17.26 -26.28 1.43
CA GLY A 61 16.38 -26.02 0.30
C GLY A 61 15.31 -24.99 0.65
N GLU A 62 14.43 -24.69 -0.30
CA GLU A 62 13.22 -23.94 -0.01
C GLU A 62 12.33 -24.72 0.97
N SER A 63 11.66 -24.01 1.87
CA SER A 63 10.76 -24.59 2.87
C SER A 63 9.44 -23.83 2.91
N TRP A 64 8.36 -24.58 3.13
CA TRP A 64 7.01 -24.04 3.26
C TRP A 64 6.57 -24.11 4.71
N SER A 65 5.95 -23.04 5.19
CA SER A 65 5.35 -22.98 6.53
C SER A 65 3.95 -22.38 6.45
N ARG A 66 3.10 -22.75 7.41
CA ARG A 66 1.72 -22.26 7.51
C ARG A 66 1.61 -21.31 8.69
N LEU A 67 0.88 -20.21 8.48
CA LEU A 67 0.52 -19.24 9.50
C LEU A 67 -0.98 -18.97 9.43
N ASP A 68 -1.56 -18.54 10.55
CA ASP A 68 -2.98 -18.22 10.67
C ASP A 68 -3.23 -16.71 10.85
N ASN A 69 -4.50 -16.32 10.80
CA ASN A 69 -5.00 -14.95 10.97
C ASN A 69 -4.40 -13.93 9.98
N PRO A 70 -4.75 -14.01 8.68
CA PRO A 70 -5.47 -15.09 8.00
C PRO A 70 -4.56 -16.29 7.65
N ALA A 71 -5.18 -17.43 7.36
CA ALA A 71 -4.50 -18.65 6.92
C ALA A 71 -3.67 -18.40 5.65
N ARG A 72 -2.38 -18.73 5.68
CA ARG A 72 -1.43 -18.41 4.62
C ARG A 72 -0.21 -19.33 4.59
N SER A 73 0.33 -19.50 3.39
CA SER A 73 1.59 -20.20 3.14
C SER A 73 2.72 -19.18 3.03
N VAL A 74 3.83 -19.47 3.72
CA VAL A 74 5.06 -18.68 3.66
C VAL A 74 6.17 -19.58 3.11
N LEU A 75 6.68 -19.19 1.94
CA LEU A 75 7.86 -19.80 1.33
C LEU A 75 9.12 -19.12 1.88
N ARG A 76 10.05 -19.91 2.38
CA ARG A 76 11.37 -19.45 2.83
C ARG A 76 12.46 -20.09 1.98
N GLY A 77 13.46 -19.30 1.62
CA GLY A 77 14.67 -19.79 0.96
C GLY A 77 15.56 -20.58 1.92
N GLY A 78 16.64 -21.17 1.38
CA GLY A 78 17.66 -21.85 2.19
C GLY A 78 18.39 -20.96 3.19
N ASP A 79 18.33 -19.64 2.98
CA ASP A 79 18.81 -18.57 3.86
C ASP A 79 17.81 -18.25 4.99
N GLY A 80 16.65 -18.91 5.05
CA GLY A 80 15.57 -18.66 5.99
C GLY A 80 14.74 -17.39 5.70
N GLN A 81 15.12 -16.60 4.69
CA GLN A 81 14.41 -15.40 4.31
C GLN A 81 13.08 -15.76 3.64
N VAL A 82 12.04 -14.97 3.92
CA VAL A 82 10.77 -15.09 3.21
C VAL A 82 11.01 -14.76 1.73
N LYS A 83 10.44 -15.58 0.84
CA LYS A 83 10.46 -15.38 -0.61
C LYS A 83 9.07 -15.16 -1.17
N ALA A 84 8.04 -15.71 -0.53
CA ALA A 84 6.64 -15.47 -0.89
C ALA A 84 5.71 -15.62 0.32
N VAL A 85 4.65 -14.82 0.35
CA VAL A 85 3.51 -14.95 1.26
C VAL A 85 2.23 -15.03 0.43
N LEU A 86 1.48 -16.13 0.60
CA LEU A 86 0.30 -16.44 -0.18
C LEU A 86 -0.85 -16.76 0.77
N THR A 87 -1.93 -15.99 0.70
CA THR A 87 -3.04 -16.09 1.65
C THR A 87 -4.18 -16.88 1.04
N ASP A 88 -4.69 -17.87 1.77
CA ASP A 88 -5.76 -18.73 1.29
C ASP A 88 -6.97 -17.87 0.91
N GLY A 89 -7.61 -18.17 -0.23
CA GLY A 89 -8.74 -17.40 -0.75
C GLY A 89 -8.37 -16.07 -1.42
N ALA A 90 -7.12 -15.63 -1.35
CA ALA A 90 -6.62 -14.42 -2.01
C ALA A 90 -5.85 -14.75 -3.29
N ARG A 91 -5.90 -13.84 -4.26
CA ARG A 91 -5.10 -13.85 -5.49
C ARG A 91 -3.88 -12.91 -5.44
N THR A 92 -3.86 -11.91 -4.56
CA THR A 92 -2.67 -11.08 -4.33
C THR A 92 -1.66 -11.89 -3.55
N ALA A 93 -0.46 -11.99 -4.09
CA ALA A 93 0.68 -12.62 -3.46
C ALA A 93 1.82 -11.59 -3.31
N THR A 94 2.51 -11.65 -2.18
CA THR A 94 3.68 -10.82 -1.92
C THR A 94 4.92 -11.65 -2.13
N LEU A 95 5.73 -11.26 -3.11
CA LEU A 95 7.02 -11.88 -3.41
C LEU A 95 8.15 -10.99 -2.93
N THR A 96 9.22 -11.58 -2.41
CA THR A 96 10.44 -10.84 -2.08
C THR A 96 11.31 -10.74 -3.32
N GLY A 97 11.60 -9.52 -3.74
CA GLY A 97 12.39 -9.22 -4.94
C GLY A 97 13.39 -8.09 -4.72
N PRO A 98 13.93 -7.51 -5.81
CA PRO A 98 14.86 -6.39 -5.73
C PRO A 98 14.29 -5.21 -4.94
N ALA A 99 15.12 -4.59 -4.10
CA ALA A 99 14.74 -3.39 -3.35
C ALA A 99 14.44 -2.22 -4.29
N ARG A 100 13.42 -1.43 -3.95
CA ARG A 100 13.02 -0.22 -4.67
C ARG A 100 12.41 0.78 -3.72
N THR A 101 12.38 2.05 -4.14
CA THR A 101 11.78 3.13 -3.35
C THR A 101 10.74 3.86 -4.18
N PHE A 102 9.59 4.13 -3.56
CA PHE A 102 8.53 4.96 -4.11
C PHE A 102 8.45 6.27 -3.35
N GLU A 103 8.36 7.38 -4.08
CA GLU A 103 8.39 8.74 -3.53
C GLU A 103 7.39 9.63 -4.26
N GLU A 104 6.82 10.58 -3.53
CA GLU A 104 5.94 11.63 -4.07
C GLU A 104 6.34 12.98 -3.46
N PRO A 105 7.52 13.52 -3.81
CA PRO A 105 8.13 14.65 -3.11
C PRO A 105 7.33 15.95 -3.21
N ALA A 106 6.39 16.03 -4.15
CA ALA A 106 5.47 17.17 -4.27
C ALA A 106 4.39 17.19 -3.17
N ALA A 107 4.06 16.05 -2.56
CA ALA A 107 2.95 15.91 -1.62
C ALA A 107 3.37 15.45 -0.21
N THR A 108 4.55 14.84 -0.06
CA THR A 108 5.09 14.41 1.26
C THR A 108 6.61 14.20 1.22
N SER A 109 7.25 14.23 2.39
CA SER A 109 8.61 13.75 2.58
C SER A 109 8.70 12.24 2.81
N SER A 110 7.57 11.57 3.06
CA SER A 110 7.51 10.13 3.31
C SER A 110 7.95 9.34 2.08
N LYS A 111 8.64 8.23 2.31
CA LYS A 111 9.17 7.34 1.27
C LYS A 111 8.87 5.90 1.62
N VAL A 112 8.54 5.08 0.64
CA VAL A 112 8.38 3.63 0.82
C VAL A 112 9.56 2.92 0.20
N SER A 113 10.49 2.45 1.03
CA SER A 113 11.56 1.55 0.59
C SER A 113 11.18 0.12 0.91
N THR A 114 11.04 -0.73 -0.12
CA THR A 114 10.53 -2.09 0.05
C THR A 114 11.20 -3.09 -0.89
N THR A 115 11.27 -4.34 -0.44
CA THR A 115 11.57 -5.53 -1.25
C THR A 115 10.32 -6.32 -1.61
N ASP A 116 9.14 -5.84 -1.22
CA ASP A 116 7.86 -6.48 -1.49
C ASP A 116 7.39 -6.15 -2.92
N TRP A 117 7.08 -7.20 -3.64
CA TRP A 117 6.49 -7.17 -4.98
C TRP A 117 5.13 -7.84 -4.90
N VAL A 118 4.07 -7.04 -5.03
CA VAL A 118 2.70 -7.52 -4.90
C VAL A 118 2.16 -7.80 -6.29
N ARG A 119 1.83 -9.07 -6.55
CA ARG A 119 1.44 -9.55 -7.86
C ARG A 119 0.13 -10.35 -7.78
N LEU A 120 -0.59 -10.37 -8.89
CA LEU A 120 -1.85 -11.10 -8.99
C LEU A 120 -1.63 -12.52 -9.54
N MET A 121 -2.04 -13.52 -8.76
CA MET A 121 -2.13 -14.92 -9.17
C MET A 121 -3.34 -15.16 -10.09
N PRO A 122 -3.28 -16.15 -10.98
CA PRO A 122 -4.40 -16.49 -11.84
C PRO A 122 -5.60 -17.05 -11.06
N GLU A 123 -5.34 -17.77 -9.97
CA GLU A 123 -6.34 -18.41 -9.13
C GLU A 123 -6.17 -18.00 -7.66
N PRO A 124 -7.23 -18.04 -6.84
CA PRO A 124 -7.11 -17.89 -5.40
C PRO A 124 -6.20 -18.97 -4.82
N TRP A 125 -5.31 -18.59 -3.91
CA TRP A 125 -4.43 -19.54 -3.24
C TRP A 125 -5.20 -20.48 -2.32
N THR A 126 -4.72 -21.70 -2.19
CA THR A 126 -5.16 -22.69 -1.20
C THR A 126 -3.96 -23.46 -0.68
N GLU A 127 -4.06 -24.02 0.52
CA GLU A 127 -3.03 -24.94 1.02
C GLU A 127 -2.79 -26.09 0.04
N GLY A 128 -1.53 -26.36 -0.30
CA GLY A 128 -1.15 -27.38 -1.28
C GLY A 128 -1.00 -26.85 -2.71
N ALA A 129 -1.44 -25.62 -2.99
CA ALA A 129 -1.32 -25.00 -4.31
C ALA A 129 0.14 -24.85 -4.77
N GLU A 130 1.12 -24.93 -3.88
CA GLU A 130 2.55 -24.95 -4.25
C GLU A 130 2.91 -26.14 -5.17
N LYS A 131 2.08 -27.18 -5.19
CA LYS A 131 2.27 -28.37 -6.03
C LYS A 131 1.56 -28.25 -7.38
N GLU A 132 0.61 -27.34 -7.49
CA GLU A 132 -0.22 -27.16 -8.69
C GLU A 132 0.57 -26.58 -9.85
N LYS A 133 0.19 -26.96 -11.07
CA LYS A 133 0.89 -26.51 -12.28
C LYS A 133 0.75 -25.00 -12.48
N TRP A 134 -0.46 -24.47 -12.32
CA TRP A 134 -0.72 -23.04 -12.53
C TRP A 134 0.16 -22.16 -11.64
N PHE A 135 0.40 -22.60 -10.39
CA PHE A 135 1.22 -21.85 -9.45
C PHE A 135 2.69 -21.95 -9.80
N LYS A 136 3.18 -23.15 -10.12
CA LYS A 136 4.59 -23.33 -10.52
C LYS A 136 4.95 -22.50 -11.74
N ASP A 137 4.06 -22.45 -12.73
CA ASP A 137 4.23 -21.62 -13.92
C ASP A 137 4.25 -20.14 -13.53
N TRP A 138 3.21 -19.67 -12.81
CA TRP A 138 3.11 -18.28 -12.36
C TRP A 138 4.30 -17.85 -11.49
N TYR A 139 4.71 -18.67 -10.53
CA TYR A 139 5.82 -18.37 -9.62
C TYR A 139 7.15 -18.36 -10.39
N GLY A 140 7.36 -19.30 -11.31
CA GLY A 140 8.53 -19.31 -12.19
C GLY A 140 8.68 -18.05 -13.02
N GLU A 141 7.58 -17.50 -13.52
CA GLU A 141 7.54 -16.23 -14.26
C GLU A 141 7.76 -15.01 -13.36
N ASN A 142 7.26 -15.03 -12.11
CA ASN A 142 7.14 -13.82 -11.29
C ASN A 142 8.20 -13.67 -10.19
N LYS A 143 8.82 -14.76 -9.69
CA LYS A 143 9.72 -14.74 -8.52
C LYS A 143 10.93 -13.82 -8.66
N ASP A 144 11.46 -13.68 -9.87
CA ASP A 144 12.61 -12.80 -10.18
C ASP A 144 12.25 -11.66 -11.15
N SER A 145 10.95 -11.53 -11.47
CA SER A 145 10.49 -10.55 -12.46
C SER A 145 10.59 -9.14 -11.92
N LYS A 146 11.07 -8.23 -12.79
CA LYS A 146 11.12 -6.79 -12.55
C LYS A 146 10.01 -6.04 -13.28
N GLU A 147 9.10 -6.77 -13.94
CA GLU A 147 7.93 -6.17 -14.57
C GLU A 147 7.06 -5.47 -13.53
N ASP A 148 6.41 -4.39 -13.96
CA ASP A 148 5.54 -3.58 -13.10
C ASP A 148 4.54 -4.48 -12.34
N ASP A 149 4.47 -4.28 -11.03
CA ASP A 149 3.56 -4.95 -10.12
C ASP A 149 2.51 -3.94 -9.59
N LEU A 150 1.68 -4.31 -8.60
CA LEU A 150 0.61 -3.42 -8.14
C LEU A 150 1.12 -2.06 -7.63
N PHE A 151 2.30 -2.02 -7.00
CA PHE A 151 2.87 -0.76 -6.51
C PHE A 151 3.40 0.09 -7.67
N ALA A 152 4.09 -0.51 -8.63
CA ALA A 152 4.50 0.20 -9.83
C ALA A 152 3.29 0.75 -10.60
N PHE A 153 2.20 -0.01 -10.71
CA PHE A 153 0.95 0.47 -11.31
C PHE A 153 0.33 1.62 -10.51
N ALA A 154 0.30 1.55 -9.19
CA ALA A 154 -0.23 2.64 -8.36
C ALA A 154 0.51 3.97 -8.59
N PHE A 155 1.84 3.94 -8.62
CA PHE A 155 2.68 5.12 -8.85
C PHE A 155 2.70 5.63 -10.30
N GLN A 156 2.03 4.94 -11.22
CA GLN A 156 1.86 5.41 -12.60
C GLN A 156 0.74 6.46 -12.76
N TYR A 157 0.01 6.77 -11.69
CA TYR A 157 -1.14 7.68 -11.70
C TYR A 157 -1.05 8.81 -10.66
N VAL A 158 0.05 8.90 -9.91
CA VAL A 158 0.26 10.00 -8.95
C VAL A 158 0.58 11.31 -9.67
N ALA A 159 0.51 12.42 -8.94
CA ALA A 159 0.80 13.75 -9.48
C ALA A 159 2.16 13.79 -10.21
N GLY A 160 2.15 14.30 -11.44
CA GLY A 160 3.35 14.40 -12.29
C GLY A 160 3.83 13.07 -12.90
N ALA A 161 3.12 11.96 -12.73
CA ALA A 161 3.48 10.69 -13.36
C ALA A 161 3.51 10.84 -14.90
N PRO A 162 4.56 10.33 -15.57
CA PRO A 162 4.75 10.54 -17.00
C PRO A 162 3.66 9.84 -17.81
N GLU A 163 3.04 10.60 -18.70
CA GLU A 163 2.04 10.06 -19.61
C GLU A 163 2.67 9.08 -20.62
N LYS A 164 2.01 7.93 -20.82
CA LYS A 164 2.26 7.07 -21.97
C LYS A 164 0.97 6.69 -22.66
N LYS A 165 1.04 6.67 -23.99
CA LYS A 165 -0.06 6.33 -24.89
C LYS A 165 0.19 4.99 -25.57
N ASP A 166 -0.88 4.30 -25.90
CA ASP A 166 -0.85 3.15 -26.81
C ASP A 166 -0.82 3.62 -28.28
N GLU A 167 -0.91 2.65 -29.21
CA GLU A 167 -0.83 2.91 -30.65
C GLU A 167 -2.04 3.71 -31.16
N GLU A 168 -3.17 3.61 -30.47
CA GLU A 168 -4.41 4.34 -30.71
C GLU A 168 -4.40 5.76 -30.11
N GLY A 169 -3.35 6.12 -29.36
CA GLY A 169 -3.21 7.43 -28.72
C GLY A 169 -3.93 7.56 -27.39
N ILE A 170 -4.44 6.46 -26.82
CA ILE A 170 -5.09 6.42 -25.52
C ILE A 170 -4.01 6.42 -24.44
N ALA A 171 -4.07 7.39 -23.54
CA ALA A 171 -3.15 7.46 -22.43
C ALA A 171 -3.52 6.41 -21.36
N TYR A 172 -2.83 5.28 -21.37
CA TYR A 172 -3.08 4.17 -20.44
C TYR A 172 -2.40 4.36 -19.06
N ARG A 173 -1.48 5.32 -18.94
CA ARG A 173 -0.86 5.78 -17.68
C ARG A 173 -0.43 7.24 -17.75
N GLY A 174 -0.19 7.84 -16.59
CA GLY A 174 0.10 9.26 -16.37
C GLY A 174 -0.74 9.84 -15.24
N ASP A 175 -0.44 11.08 -14.85
CA ASP A 175 -1.17 11.83 -13.82
C ASP A 175 -2.70 11.70 -13.97
N ALA A 176 -3.37 11.45 -12.84
CA ALA A 176 -4.81 11.25 -12.74
C ALA A 176 -5.43 12.25 -11.78
N ASN A 177 -6.53 12.89 -12.21
CA ASN A 177 -7.37 13.70 -11.34
C ASN A 177 -8.21 12.80 -10.42
N PHE A 178 -8.78 13.35 -9.35
CA PHE A 178 -9.81 12.63 -8.59
C PHE A 178 -11.15 12.65 -9.33
N GLY A 179 -11.55 13.83 -9.79
CA GLY A 179 -12.83 14.11 -10.43
C GLY A 179 -13.02 15.61 -10.65
N PRO A 180 -14.07 16.01 -11.38
CA PRO A 180 -14.39 17.42 -11.58
C PRO A 180 -14.74 18.10 -10.26
N LEU A 181 -14.55 19.42 -10.20
CA LEU A 181 -14.97 20.21 -9.03
C LEU A 181 -16.48 20.07 -8.81
N ASN A 182 -16.87 19.87 -7.56
CA ASN A 182 -18.27 19.93 -7.18
C ASN A 182 -18.71 21.40 -7.10
N PRO A 183 -19.71 21.86 -7.89
CA PRO A 183 -20.16 23.25 -7.85
C PRO A 183 -20.75 23.69 -6.51
N ALA A 184 -21.22 22.74 -5.70
CA ALA A 184 -21.72 22.96 -4.35
C ALA A 184 -20.68 22.60 -3.26
N GLY A 185 -19.48 22.23 -3.68
CA GLY A 185 -18.40 21.74 -2.84
C GLY A 185 -17.57 22.82 -2.16
N SER A 186 -16.74 22.39 -1.22
CA SER A 186 -15.74 23.25 -0.56
C SER A 186 -14.58 22.40 -0.04
N GLU A 187 -13.41 23.00 0.15
CA GLU A 187 -12.24 22.33 0.72
C GLU A 187 -12.53 21.78 2.13
N GLY A 188 -12.11 20.53 2.39
CA GLY A 188 -12.45 19.81 3.63
C GLY A 188 -13.92 19.37 3.72
N GLY A 189 -14.68 19.55 2.64
CA GLY A 189 -15.97 18.93 2.40
C GLY A 189 -15.95 18.20 1.06
N ASP A 190 -17.10 18.18 0.38
CA ASP A 190 -17.36 17.53 -0.90
C ASP A 190 -16.76 18.34 -2.07
N LEU A 191 -15.44 18.51 -2.11
CA LEU A 191 -14.74 19.42 -3.04
C LEU A 191 -14.84 18.94 -4.49
N ARG A 192 -14.82 17.63 -4.71
CA ARG A 192 -14.85 17.03 -6.05
C ARG A 192 -15.90 15.94 -6.14
N LEU A 193 -16.50 15.81 -7.32
CA LEU A 193 -17.48 14.76 -7.57
C LEU A 193 -16.79 13.40 -7.62
N GLU A 194 -17.19 12.50 -6.73
CA GLU A 194 -16.90 11.07 -6.82
C GLU A 194 -17.51 10.44 -8.09
N GLU A 195 -17.32 9.13 -8.27
CA GLU A 195 -17.84 8.28 -9.35
C GLU A 195 -16.96 8.19 -10.61
N SER A 196 -15.75 8.74 -10.60
CA SER A 196 -14.75 8.52 -11.65
C SER A 196 -14.12 7.12 -11.56
N ASP A 197 -14.33 6.28 -12.58
CA ASP A 197 -13.77 4.92 -12.68
C ASP A 197 -12.63 4.83 -13.72
N PHE A 198 -11.99 3.66 -13.83
CA PHE A 198 -10.86 3.45 -14.74
C PHE A 198 -11.18 3.75 -16.21
N TYR A 199 -12.43 3.55 -16.65
CA TYR A 199 -12.83 3.83 -18.04
C TYR A 199 -12.96 5.34 -18.31
N ASP A 200 -13.26 6.17 -17.30
CA ASP A 200 -13.25 7.64 -17.42
C ASP A 200 -11.84 8.17 -17.63
N TYR A 201 -10.86 7.59 -16.92
CA TYR A 201 -9.46 7.92 -17.11
C TYR A 201 -8.96 7.59 -18.52
N LEU A 202 -9.34 6.42 -19.02
CA LEU A 202 -8.95 5.95 -20.36
C LEU A 202 -9.73 6.66 -21.47
N GLY A 203 -10.92 7.18 -21.17
CA GLY A 203 -11.82 7.77 -22.17
C GLY A 203 -12.40 6.75 -23.15
N VAL A 204 -12.49 5.46 -22.76
CA VAL A 204 -13.01 4.40 -23.62
C VAL A 204 -14.10 3.58 -22.92
N PRO A 205 -15.19 3.22 -23.61
CA PRO A 205 -16.20 2.33 -23.05
C PRO A 205 -15.61 0.97 -22.65
N TYR A 206 -16.07 0.43 -21.53
CA TYR A 206 -15.62 -0.87 -21.04
C TYR A 206 -16.77 -1.88 -20.95
N PRO A 207 -16.73 -2.99 -21.72
CA PRO A 207 -17.72 -4.05 -21.62
C PRO A 207 -17.43 -4.95 -20.41
N PHE A 208 -18.33 -4.92 -19.42
CA PHE A 208 -18.29 -5.85 -18.29
C PHE A 208 -18.81 -7.23 -18.69
N ARG A 209 -18.39 -8.24 -17.93
CA ARG A 209 -18.72 -9.66 -18.20
C ARG A 209 -20.20 -9.99 -18.06
N ASP A 210 -20.95 -9.18 -17.31
CA ASP A 210 -22.40 -9.30 -17.15
C ASP A 210 -23.19 -8.63 -18.29
N GLY A 211 -22.50 -8.09 -19.30
CA GLY A 211 -23.10 -7.42 -20.46
C GLY A 211 -23.35 -5.93 -20.27
N ALA A 212 -23.19 -5.38 -19.05
CA ALA A 212 -23.21 -3.94 -18.86
C ALA A 212 -21.99 -3.29 -19.51
N THR A 213 -22.11 -2.02 -19.90
CA THR A 213 -20.98 -1.24 -20.43
C THR A 213 -20.79 0.00 -19.57
N GLY A 214 -19.59 0.19 -19.02
CA GLY A 214 -19.18 1.44 -18.42
C GLY A 214 -18.88 2.44 -19.51
N SER A 215 -19.51 3.61 -19.47
CA SER A 215 -19.33 4.67 -20.46
C SER A 215 -18.56 5.82 -19.85
N PRO A 216 -17.46 6.27 -20.46
CA PRO A 216 -16.71 7.41 -19.96
C PRO A 216 -17.52 8.70 -20.05
N GLU A 217 -17.42 9.53 -19.03
CA GLU A 217 -17.98 10.88 -19.04
C GLU A 217 -16.90 11.92 -19.38
N GLU A 218 -17.19 12.82 -20.31
CA GLU A 218 -16.23 13.83 -20.77
C GLU A 218 -15.71 14.71 -19.61
N MET A 219 -16.59 15.09 -18.68
CA MET A 219 -16.22 15.88 -17.50
C MET A 219 -15.32 15.14 -16.51
N ARG A 220 -15.20 13.81 -16.64
CA ARG A 220 -14.39 12.91 -15.81
C ARG A 220 -13.14 12.43 -16.54
N ALA A 221 -12.84 12.96 -17.73
CA ALA A 221 -11.64 12.59 -18.47
C ALA A 221 -10.41 12.64 -17.57
N ARG A 222 -9.58 11.59 -17.65
CA ARG A 222 -8.34 11.47 -16.86
C ARG A 222 -8.55 11.45 -15.34
N SER A 223 -9.76 11.09 -14.86
CA SER A 223 -10.07 11.06 -13.43
C SER A 223 -10.21 9.63 -12.90
N LEU A 224 -9.79 9.43 -11.65
CA LEU A 224 -9.90 8.20 -10.88
C LEU A 224 -10.29 8.57 -9.44
N ASP A 225 -11.51 8.24 -9.01
CA ASP A 225 -11.89 8.34 -7.60
C ASP A 225 -11.15 7.27 -6.76
N CYS A 226 -11.34 7.25 -5.44
CA CYS A 226 -10.65 6.31 -4.55
C CYS A 226 -10.77 4.84 -5.02
N SER A 227 -11.99 4.41 -5.37
CA SER A 227 -12.29 3.05 -5.82
C SER A 227 -12.00 2.83 -7.30
N GLY A 228 -12.17 3.85 -8.14
CA GLY A 228 -11.78 3.83 -9.55
C GLY A 228 -10.28 3.66 -9.74
N PHE A 229 -9.47 4.29 -8.87
CA PHE A 229 -8.02 4.09 -8.81
C PHE A 229 -7.66 2.65 -8.47
N ILE A 230 -8.30 2.06 -7.46
CA ILE A 230 -8.09 0.64 -7.11
C ILE A 230 -8.50 -0.28 -8.26
N ARG A 231 -9.60 0.02 -8.96
CA ARG A 231 -10.06 -0.73 -10.15
C ARG A 231 -9.15 -0.53 -11.36
N MET A 232 -8.51 0.61 -11.50
CA MET A 232 -7.44 0.84 -12.48
C MET A 232 -6.24 -0.09 -12.18
N VAL A 233 -5.72 -0.03 -10.96
CA VAL A 233 -4.52 -0.79 -10.54
C VAL A 233 -4.75 -2.31 -10.58
N LEU A 234 -5.78 -2.79 -9.90
CA LEU A 234 -6.06 -4.23 -9.82
C LEU A 234 -6.76 -4.76 -11.07
N GLY A 235 -7.74 -4.03 -11.57
CA GLY A 235 -8.61 -4.50 -12.64
C GLY A 235 -8.01 -4.30 -14.03
N TYR A 236 -7.90 -3.04 -14.46
CA TYR A 236 -7.42 -2.76 -15.80
C TYR A 236 -5.95 -3.13 -16.00
N ARG A 237 -5.07 -2.75 -15.06
CA ARG A 237 -3.62 -2.98 -15.15
C ARG A 237 -3.24 -4.42 -14.80
N ALA A 238 -3.67 -4.92 -13.64
CA ALA A 238 -3.31 -6.27 -13.18
C ALA A 238 -4.29 -7.39 -13.59
N ARG A 239 -5.38 -7.06 -14.30
CA ARG A 239 -6.36 -8.01 -14.87
C ARG A 239 -7.19 -8.78 -13.84
N TYR A 240 -7.42 -8.20 -12.66
CA TYR A 240 -8.44 -8.70 -11.74
C TYR A 240 -9.85 -8.49 -12.35
N PRO A 241 -10.76 -9.48 -12.32
CA PRO A 241 -12.11 -9.31 -12.84
C PRO A 241 -12.82 -8.12 -12.19
N LEU A 242 -13.58 -7.35 -12.96
CA LEU A 242 -14.32 -6.18 -12.45
C LEU A 242 -15.82 -6.39 -12.57
N MET A 243 -16.56 -5.95 -11.56
CA MET A 243 -18.01 -5.87 -11.57
C MET A 243 -18.48 -4.54 -12.16
N SER A 244 -19.65 -4.54 -12.80
CA SER A 244 -20.29 -3.34 -13.34
C SER A 244 -20.92 -2.47 -12.24
N SER A 245 -21.28 -3.09 -11.12
CA SER A 245 -21.87 -2.45 -9.94
C SER A 245 -21.47 -3.20 -8.67
N ASP A 246 -21.94 -2.76 -7.50
CA ASP A 246 -21.71 -3.50 -6.26
C ASP A 246 -22.44 -4.85 -6.18
N LYS A 247 -23.36 -5.13 -7.11
CA LYS A 247 -24.27 -6.29 -7.03
C LYS A 247 -24.23 -7.23 -8.24
N SER A 248 -23.55 -6.85 -9.32
CA SER A 248 -23.58 -7.58 -10.59
C SER A 248 -22.19 -7.92 -11.11
N GLY A 249 -21.94 -9.21 -11.36
CA GLY A 249 -20.68 -9.73 -11.87
C GLY A 249 -19.89 -10.56 -10.85
N ASP A 250 -18.72 -11.04 -11.27
CA ASP A 250 -17.90 -12.02 -10.52
C ASP A 250 -16.53 -11.48 -10.07
N GLY A 251 -16.37 -10.16 -10.03
CA GLY A 251 -15.10 -9.48 -9.81
C GLY A 251 -15.07 -8.50 -8.64
N LEU A 252 -14.17 -7.51 -8.71
CA LEU A 252 -14.07 -6.43 -7.75
C LEU A 252 -15.26 -5.45 -7.94
N PRO A 253 -16.04 -5.16 -6.87
CA PRO A 253 -17.14 -4.19 -6.89
C PRO A 253 -16.73 -2.78 -7.32
N ARG A 254 -17.72 -1.91 -7.58
CA ARG A 254 -17.48 -0.53 -8.04
C ARG A 254 -17.08 0.40 -6.91
N THR A 255 -17.73 0.32 -5.76
CA THR A 255 -17.54 1.28 -4.65
C THR A 255 -16.67 0.71 -3.53
N ALA A 256 -16.06 1.58 -2.73
CA ALA A 256 -15.33 1.18 -1.51
C ALA A 256 -16.20 0.31 -0.58
N ASN A 257 -17.46 0.70 -0.35
CA ASN A 257 -18.41 -0.10 0.44
C ASN A 257 -18.68 -1.47 -0.19
N GLY A 258 -18.85 -1.54 -1.51
CA GLY A 258 -19.04 -2.79 -2.24
C GLY A 258 -17.85 -3.73 -2.05
N MET A 259 -16.64 -3.22 -2.26
CA MET A 259 -15.40 -3.99 -2.12
C MET A 259 -15.25 -4.55 -0.70
N ALA A 260 -15.45 -3.70 0.32
CA ALA A 260 -15.33 -4.07 1.72
C ALA A 260 -16.31 -5.16 2.16
N ARG A 261 -17.53 -5.16 1.61
CA ARG A 261 -18.61 -6.09 1.98
C ARG A 261 -18.75 -7.27 1.03
N SER A 262 -17.90 -7.37 0.02
CA SER A 262 -17.93 -8.47 -0.94
C SER A 262 -17.33 -9.75 -0.37
N GLU A 263 -17.76 -10.88 -0.93
CA GLU A 263 -17.17 -12.20 -0.67
C GLU A 263 -15.87 -12.43 -1.44
N ARG A 264 -15.37 -11.42 -2.17
CA ARG A 264 -14.10 -11.53 -2.90
C ARG A 264 -12.94 -11.37 -1.94
N GLY A 265 -11.89 -12.16 -2.13
CA GLY A 265 -10.74 -12.17 -1.23
C GLY A 265 -11.09 -12.57 0.20
N VAL A 266 -10.20 -12.22 1.13
CA VAL A 266 -10.28 -12.57 2.55
C VAL A 266 -10.23 -11.34 3.42
N ASP A 267 -11.08 -11.30 4.44
CA ASP A 267 -11.08 -10.25 5.44
C ASP A 267 -9.85 -10.41 6.35
N VAL A 268 -8.91 -9.45 6.23
CA VAL A 268 -7.75 -9.35 7.12
C VAL A 268 -8.15 -8.64 8.40
N LEU A 269 -8.89 -7.54 8.25
CA LEU A 269 -9.55 -6.85 9.36
C LEU A 269 -11.06 -6.88 9.10
N PRO A 270 -11.82 -7.76 9.78
CA PRO A 270 -13.26 -7.87 9.56
C PRO A 270 -14.00 -6.58 9.88
N LEU A 271 -15.04 -6.27 9.10
CA LEU A 271 -15.90 -5.11 9.34
C LEU A 271 -16.83 -5.36 10.54
N ALA A 272 -16.46 -4.86 11.72
CA ALA A 272 -17.25 -4.99 12.94
C ALA A 272 -18.38 -3.94 13.09
N GLY A 273 -18.24 -2.81 12.42
CA GLY A 273 -19.15 -1.65 12.46
C GLY A 273 -18.50 -0.43 11.83
N VAL A 274 -19.18 0.72 11.84
CA VAL A 274 -18.68 1.96 11.21
C VAL A 274 -18.41 3.10 12.20
N SER A 275 -18.64 2.88 13.50
CA SER A 275 -18.41 3.90 14.52
C SER A 275 -16.94 3.93 15.00
N ALA A 276 -16.55 4.97 15.71
CA ALA A 276 -15.16 5.14 16.17
C ALA A 276 -14.66 4.00 17.08
N LYS A 277 -15.55 3.37 17.85
CA LYS A 277 -15.22 2.20 18.70
C LYS A 277 -14.98 0.91 17.89
N ASP A 278 -15.41 0.89 16.63
CA ASP A 278 -15.29 -0.27 15.74
C ASP A 278 -13.97 -0.25 14.96
N ARG A 279 -13.06 0.69 15.27
CA ARG A 279 -11.72 0.73 14.69
C ARG A 279 -10.98 -0.58 15.00
N PRO A 280 -10.46 -1.30 13.98
CA PRO A 280 -9.67 -2.50 14.22
C PRO A 280 -8.41 -2.23 15.03
N SER A 281 -8.10 -3.12 15.98
CA SER A 281 -6.87 -3.05 16.79
C SER A 281 -5.71 -3.88 16.21
N ALA A 282 -6.01 -4.90 15.39
CA ALA A 282 -5.04 -5.84 14.83
C ALA A 282 -4.38 -5.36 13.53
N ILE A 283 -4.09 -4.05 13.43
CA ILE A 283 -3.52 -3.44 12.21
C ILE A 283 -2.15 -4.03 11.82
N ASP A 284 -1.49 -4.73 12.73
CA ASP A 284 -0.25 -5.48 12.52
C ASP A 284 -0.42 -6.72 11.62
N GLN A 285 -1.65 -7.14 11.34
CA GLN A 285 -1.97 -8.21 10.39
C GLN A 285 -1.94 -7.76 8.92
N LEU A 286 -1.96 -6.44 8.68
CA LEU A 286 -1.94 -5.87 7.35
C LEU A 286 -0.61 -6.16 6.64
N GLN A 287 -0.70 -6.42 5.35
CA GLN A 287 0.44 -6.67 4.47
C GLN A 287 0.41 -5.73 3.26
N PRO A 288 1.57 -5.49 2.63
CA PRO A 288 1.67 -4.90 1.31
C PRO A 288 0.63 -5.49 0.35
N GLY A 289 -0.18 -4.63 -0.28
CA GLY A 289 -1.23 -5.02 -1.22
C GLY A 289 -2.64 -5.13 -0.65
N ASP A 290 -2.81 -5.15 0.68
CA ASP A 290 -4.13 -5.18 1.29
C ASP A 290 -4.94 -3.92 0.95
N LEU A 291 -6.21 -4.09 0.67
CA LEU A 291 -7.15 -2.98 0.59
C LEU A 291 -7.61 -2.60 1.99
N VAL A 292 -7.58 -1.30 2.29
CA VAL A 292 -8.05 -0.73 3.55
C VAL A 292 -9.25 0.17 3.28
N PHE A 293 -10.27 0.06 4.12
CA PHE A 293 -11.54 0.74 3.93
C PHE A 293 -11.88 1.64 5.12
N PHE A 294 -12.35 2.85 4.81
CA PHE A 294 -12.54 3.90 5.80
C PHE A 294 -13.96 4.42 5.80
N LYS A 295 -14.33 4.98 6.95
CA LYS A 295 -15.54 5.75 7.17
C LYS A 295 -15.16 7.22 7.42
N LEU A 296 -15.08 8.02 6.37
CA LEU A 296 -14.66 9.42 6.41
C LEU A 296 -15.83 10.39 6.52
N ASP A 297 -16.92 10.13 5.80
CA ASP A 297 -18.03 11.05 5.66
C ASP A 297 -19.27 10.53 6.41
N GLU A 298 -19.68 11.22 7.47
CA GLU A 298 -20.87 10.86 8.25
C GLU A 298 -22.15 10.86 7.40
N ARG A 299 -22.23 11.67 6.33
CA ARG A 299 -23.40 11.75 5.44
C ARG A 299 -23.71 10.43 4.74
N THR A 300 -22.70 9.57 4.53
CA THR A 300 -22.87 8.28 3.83
C THR A 300 -23.47 7.19 4.74
N GLY A 301 -23.79 7.50 6.00
CA GLY A 301 -24.48 6.59 6.92
C GLY A 301 -23.65 5.34 7.24
N GLU A 302 -24.20 4.15 7.00
CA GLU A 302 -23.51 2.86 7.25
C GLU A 302 -22.53 2.45 6.13
N ARG A 303 -22.39 3.27 5.09
CA ARG A 303 -21.48 2.98 3.97
C ARG A 303 -20.06 3.38 4.32
N LEU A 304 -19.10 2.57 3.90
CA LEU A 304 -17.69 2.95 3.81
C LEU A 304 -17.48 3.74 2.51
N ASP A 305 -16.82 4.88 2.60
CA ASP A 305 -16.76 5.88 1.54
C ASP A 305 -15.36 6.00 0.92
N HIS A 306 -14.33 5.44 1.57
CA HIS A 306 -12.97 5.52 1.05
C HIS A 306 -12.25 4.19 1.05
N VAL A 307 -11.37 4.00 0.07
CA VAL A 307 -10.50 2.82 -0.06
C VAL A 307 -9.08 3.25 -0.44
N GLY A 308 -8.10 2.51 0.07
CA GLY A 308 -6.71 2.60 -0.34
C GLY A 308 -6.03 1.24 -0.34
N MET A 309 -4.76 1.20 -0.75
CA MET A 309 -3.93 0.00 -0.78
C MET A 309 -2.70 0.18 0.11
N VAL A 310 -2.47 -0.77 1.01
CA VAL A 310 -1.30 -0.78 1.92
C VAL A 310 -0.02 -0.94 1.09
N LEU A 311 0.96 -0.07 1.34
CA LEU A 311 2.28 -0.14 0.71
C LEU A 311 3.32 -0.84 1.61
N GLY A 312 3.04 -0.93 2.91
CA GLY A 312 3.98 -1.38 3.92
C GLY A 312 4.46 -0.22 4.78
N TYR A 313 5.66 -0.33 5.32
CA TYR A 313 6.23 0.68 6.20
C TYR A 313 7.00 1.73 5.41
N ASP A 314 6.83 3.00 5.78
CA ASP A 314 7.69 4.08 5.29
C ASP A 314 9.08 4.03 5.94
N THR A 315 9.98 4.89 5.48
CA THR A 315 11.34 5.01 6.04
C THR A 315 11.37 5.49 7.50
N GLU A 316 10.27 6.01 8.03
CA GLU A 316 10.10 6.41 9.44
C GLU A 316 9.51 5.28 10.31
N GLY A 317 9.11 4.16 9.70
CA GLY A 317 8.54 3.00 10.37
C GLY A 317 7.01 3.07 10.58
N HIS A 318 6.31 3.94 9.88
CA HIS A 318 4.84 4.03 9.91
C HIS A 318 4.22 3.17 8.82
N LEU A 319 3.09 2.52 9.13
CA LEU A 319 2.36 1.73 8.15
C LEU A 319 1.53 2.67 7.27
N ILE A 320 1.86 2.72 5.97
CA ILE A 320 1.25 3.66 5.03
C ILE A 320 0.49 2.99 3.89
N PHE A 321 -0.36 3.78 3.25
CA PHE A 321 -1.20 3.35 2.13
C PHE A 321 -1.26 4.42 1.04
N VAL A 322 -1.60 4.01 -0.17
CA VAL A 322 -1.89 4.89 -1.31
C VAL A 322 -3.39 4.91 -1.59
N SER A 323 -3.93 6.09 -1.91
CA SER A 323 -5.34 6.25 -2.31
C SER A 323 -5.52 7.48 -3.19
N SER A 324 -6.56 7.51 -4.02
CA SER A 324 -6.96 8.74 -4.72
C SER A 324 -7.84 9.61 -3.83
N ARG A 325 -7.55 10.92 -3.72
CA ARG A 325 -8.21 11.85 -2.78
C ARG A 325 -8.63 13.15 -3.43
N GLU A 326 -9.68 13.75 -2.90
CA GLU A 326 -10.25 15.01 -3.39
C GLU A 326 -9.28 16.19 -3.21
N GLU A 327 -8.64 16.28 -2.04
CA GLU A 327 -7.88 17.45 -1.61
C GLU A 327 -6.61 17.67 -2.42
N ILE A 328 -5.94 16.59 -2.82
CA ILE A 328 -4.76 16.65 -3.71
C ILE A 328 -5.13 16.45 -5.18
N ASN A 329 -6.40 16.14 -5.47
CA ASN A 329 -6.92 15.83 -6.80
C ASN A 329 -6.24 14.62 -7.46
N GLY A 330 -6.20 13.47 -6.79
CA GLY A 330 -5.71 12.25 -7.41
C GLY A 330 -5.04 11.25 -6.46
N PRO A 331 -4.48 10.15 -7.01
CA PRO A 331 -3.69 9.16 -6.28
C PRO A 331 -2.48 9.76 -5.56
N THR A 332 -2.32 9.43 -4.28
CA THR A 332 -1.25 9.99 -3.45
C THR A 332 -0.91 9.09 -2.26
N ILE A 333 0.34 9.19 -1.79
CA ILE A 333 0.78 8.82 -0.43
C ILE A 333 0.97 10.06 0.46
N GLY A 334 0.59 11.23 -0.05
CA GLY A 334 0.81 12.53 0.55
C GLY A 334 0.07 12.80 1.85
N ASP A 335 0.39 13.94 2.46
CA ASP A 335 -0.19 14.35 3.74
C ASP A 335 -1.36 15.36 3.58
N ILE A 336 -1.64 15.75 2.35
CA ILE A 336 -2.72 16.67 1.99
C ILE A 336 -4.06 15.92 2.07
N GLY A 337 -5.03 16.51 2.77
CA GLY A 337 -6.28 15.84 3.15
C GLY A 337 -6.13 14.85 4.33
N GLY A 338 -4.92 14.68 4.86
CA GLY A 338 -4.62 13.82 5.99
C GLY A 338 -3.39 12.94 5.74
N VAL A 339 -2.60 12.73 6.79
CA VAL A 339 -1.40 11.90 6.73
C VAL A 339 -1.77 10.45 6.38
N SER A 340 -1.07 9.86 5.39
CA SER A 340 -1.33 8.51 4.84
C SER A 340 -0.91 7.35 5.77
N ARG A 341 -1.15 7.48 7.07
CA ARG A 341 -0.76 6.51 8.10
C ARG A 341 -1.97 5.76 8.66
N LEU A 342 -1.80 4.47 8.91
CA LEU A 342 -2.82 3.58 9.49
C LEU A 342 -2.63 3.40 11.00
N ASP A 343 -1.42 3.64 11.49
CA ASP A 343 -1.07 3.64 12.90
C ASP A 343 -1.35 4.99 13.58
N GLY A 344 -1.33 5.00 14.91
CA GLY A 344 -1.55 6.21 15.70
C GLY A 344 -2.98 6.75 15.63
N ASN A 345 -3.12 8.07 15.74
CA ASN A 345 -4.40 8.77 15.93
C ASN A 345 -4.69 9.82 14.85
N GLY A 346 -4.06 9.68 13.68
CA GLY A 346 -4.31 10.52 12.51
C GLY A 346 -5.72 10.35 11.94
N TYR A 347 -6.07 11.17 10.96
CA TYR A 347 -7.39 11.20 10.33
C TYR A 347 -7.79 9.81 9.79
N TYR A 348 -7.01 9.26 8.86
CA TYR A 348 -7.25 7.92 8.28
C TYR A 348 -7.14 6.79 9.30
N ALA A 349 -6.15 6.87 10.20
CA ALA A 349 -5.98 5.90 11.26
C ALA A 349 -7.27 5.75 12.11
N LYS A 350 -7.92 6.86 12.49
CA LYS A 350 -9.17 6.86 13.29
C LYS A 350 -10.38 6.35 12.50
N THR A 351 -10.39 6.51 11.19
CA THR A 351 -11.53 6.18 10.33
C THR A 351 -11.44 4.82 9.66
N LEU A 352 -10.32 4.10 9.82
CA LEU A 352 -10.18 2.71 9.37
C LEU A 352 -11.26 1.82 10.00
N ARG A 353 -11.92 0.99 9.17
CA ARG A 353 -12.99 0.07 9.61
C ARG A 353 -12.78 -1.38 9.21
N SER A 354 -12.15 -1.63 8.08
CA SER A 354 -11.87 -2.99 7.64
C SER A 354 -10.72 -3.03 6.65
N ALA A 355 -10.25 -4.24 6.36
CA ALA A 355 -9.26 -4.49 5.34
C ALA A 355 -9.44 -5.87 4.72
N LYS A 356 -9.09 -6.00 3.45
CA LYS A 356 -9.30 -7.20 2.64
C LYS A 356 -8.10 -7.47 1.75
N ARG A 357 -7.71 -8.74 1.65
CA ARG A 357 -6.68 -9.23 0.74
C ARG A 357 -7.36 -9.97 -0.40
N LEU A 358 -7.22 -9.47 -1.63
CA LEU A 358 -7.99 -9.94 -2.79
C LEU A 358 -7.43 -11.19 -3.42
#